data_AF-A0A8J2PNP8-F1
#
_entry.id   AF-A0A8J2PNP8-F1
#
_cell.length_a   1.000
_cell.length_b   1.000
_cell.length_c   1.000
_cell.angle_alpha   90.00
_cell.angle_beta   90.00
_cell.angle_gamma   90.00
#
_symmetry.space_group_name_H-M   'P 1'
#
loop_
_entity.id
_entity.type
_entity.pdbx_description
1 polymer ?
#
loop_
_entity_poly.entity_id
_entity_poly.type
_entity_poly.pdbx_seq_one_letter_code
_entity_poly.pdbx_strand_id
1 'polypeptide(L)'
;MFDITENSFTGQNIFETSTLSGDAITTLDITQADTKFEVVDSFSEKVSLLGVEPSLAIDVAVGSIQTIGATSNLQDHLKNGKRKEAWLLHQIRTVQESLNFSMDMTLYQVSTQVLQTTRATHLVVGIQYGADILFTFFTQEFENRRKEDIKSDLE
;
A
#
# COMPACT_ATOMS: atom_id res chain seq x y z
N MET A 1 3.53 15.75 2.30
CA MET A 1 4.41 15.50 1.13
C MET A 1 5.23 14.24 1.37
N PHE A 2 5.85 13.66 0.33
CA PHE A 2 6.58 12.39 0.42
C PHE A 2 7.99 12.50 -0.18
N ASP A 3 8.98 11.93 0.50
CA ASP A 3 10.36 11.77 0.02
C ASP A 3 10.59 10.32 -0.40
N ILE A 4 10.81 10.11 -1.70
CA ILE A 4 11.05 8.78 -2.27
C ILE A 4 12.40 8.18 -1.87
N THR A 5 13.38 9.00 -1.48
CA THR A 5 14.72 8.51 -1.13
C THR A 5 14.75 7.86 0.24
N GLU A 6 13.92 8.34 1.16
CA GLU A 6 13.74 7.79 2.51
C GLU A 6 12.45 6.96 2.63
N ASN A 7 11.66 6.86 1.55
CA ASN A 7 10.30 6.29 1.53
C ASN A 7 9.44 6.73 2.72
N SER A 8 9.42 8.04 2.99
CA SER A 8 8.80 8.58 4.18
C SER A 8 7.97 9.83 3.89
N PHE A 9 6.95 10.05 4.72
CA PHE A 9 6.23 11.31 4.73
C PHE A 9 7.05 12.36 5.47
N THR A 10 7.29 13.50 4.83
CA THR A 10 8.10 14.58 5.43
C THR A 10 7.36 15.37 6.51
N GLY A 11 6.06 15.09 6.71
CA GLY A 11 5.17 15.83 7.63
C GLY A 11 4.83 17.27 7.17
N GLN A 12 5.41 17.72 6.05
CA GLN A 12 5.17 19.06 5.52
C GLN A 12 3.91 19.10 4.65
N ASN A 13 3.21 20.23 4.71
CA ASN A 13 2.09 20.58 3.86
C ASN A 13 2.46 21.81 3.02
N ILE A 14 2.20 21.77 1.71
CA ILE A 14 2.45 22.91 0.82
C ILE A 14 1.30 23.91 0.83
N PHE A 15 0.11 23.51 1.26
CA PHE A 15 -1.08 24.34 1.28
C PHE A 15 -1.17 25.09 2.61
N GLU A 16 -1.42 26.39 2.54
CA GLU A 16 -1.76 27.17 3.73
C GLU A 16 -3.10 26.67 4.29
N THR A 17 -3.06 26.02 5.44
CA THR A 17 -4.20 25.25 5.97
C THR A 17 -5.39 26.15 6.34
N SER A 18 -5.13 27.43 6.62
CA SER A 18 -6.15 28.46 6.87
C SER A 18 -6.95 28.88 5.63
N THR A 19 -6.58 28.41 4.43
CA THR A 19 -7.18 28.87 3.16
C THR A 19 -7.78 27.75 2.30
N LEU A 20 -7.68 26.48 2.73
CA LEU A 20 -8.34 25.39 2.02
C LEU A 20 -9.86 25.52 2.21
N SER A 21 -10.55 25.91 1.14
CA SER A 21 -12.01 25.89 1.07
C SER A 21 -12.54 24.47 1.30
N GLY A 22 -13.74 24.34 1.87
CA GLY A 22 -14.37 23.03 2.11
C GLY A 22 -14.48 22.15 0.86
N ASP A 23 -14.51 22.75 -0.33
CA ASP A 23 -14.63 22.04 -1.60
C ASP A 23 -13.28 21.66 -2.24
N ALA A 24 -12.15 22.01 -1.61
CA ALA A 24 -10.81 21.69 -2.10
C ALA A 24 -10.52 20.18 -2.11
N ILE A 25 -11.28 19.41 -1.33
CA ILE A 25 -11.18 17.95 -1.26
C ILE A 25 -12.47 17.34 -1.80
N THR A 26 -12.35 16.52 -2.84
CA THR A 26 -13.43 15.66 -3.31
C THR A 26 -13.37 14.34 -2.54
N THR A 27 -14.48 14.00 -1.89
CA THR A 27 -14.66 12.71 -1.20
C THR A 27 -15.64 11.86 -1.99
N LEU A 28 -15.22 10.65 -2.35
CA LEU A 28 -16.04 9.68 -3.07
C LEU A 28 -16.20 8.42 -2.21
N ASP A 29 -17.45 7.99 -2.00
CA ASP A 29 -17.74 6.66 -1.51
C ASP A 29 -17.53 5.67 -2.67
N ILE A 30 -16.58 4.76 -2.48
CA ILE A 30 -16.19 3.75 -3.46
C ILE A 30 -16.39 2.34 -2.91
N THR A 31 -17.22 2.17 -1.87
CA THR A 31 -17.32 0.95 -1.08
C THR A 31 -17.34 -0.30 -1.96
N GLN A 32 -16.23 -1.03 -1.91
CA GLN A 32 -16.00 -2.25 -2.69
C GLN A 32 -15.14 -3.22 -1.89
N ALA A 33 -15.37 -4.50 -2.11
CA ALA A 33 -14.57 -5.56 -1.51
C ALA A 33 -14.20 -6.59 -2.57
N ASP A 34 -12.99 -7.12 -2.47
CA ASP A 34 -12.46 -8.17 -3.32
C ASP A 34 -11.83 -9.27 -2.47
N THR A 35 -11.90 -10.51 -2.95
CA THR A 35 -11.32 -11.66 -2.25
C THR A 35 -10.50 -12.49 -3.22
N LYS A 36 -9.25 -12.75 -2.88
CA LYS A 36 -8.31 -13.53 -3.68
C LYS A 36 -7.82 -14.73 -2.88
N PHE A 37 -7.74 -15.87 -3.53
CA PHE A 37 -7.14 -17.08 -2.99
C PHE A 37 -6.01 -17.54 -3.89
N GLU A 38 -4.79 -17.58 -3.36
CA GLU A 38 -3.61 -17.98 -4.12
C GLU A 38 -2.61 -18.77 -3.28
N VAL A 39 -1.87 -19.67 -3.94
CA VAL A 39 -0.73 -20.37 -3.34
C VAL A 39 0.54 -19.66 -3.76
N VAL A 40 1.26 -19.11 -2.80
CA VAL A 40 2.47 -18.30 -2.99
C VAL A 40 3.68 -19.00 -2.40
N ASP A 41 4.83 -18.92 -3.07
CA ASP A 41 6.09 -19.51 -2.58
C ASP A 41 7.31 -18.60 -2.69
N SER A 42 7.12 -17.39 -3.24
CA SER A 42 8.17 -16.42 -3.40
C SER A 42 7.77 -15.04 -2.89
N PHE A 43 8.76 -14.27 -2.46
CA PHE A 43 8.57 -12.88 -2.08
C PHE A 43 7.90 -12.06 -3.19
N SER A 44 8.29 -12.29 -4.46
CA SER A 44 7.74 -11.59 -5.62
C SER A 44 6.24 -11.84 -5.81
N GLU A 45 5.77 -13.08 -5.61
CA GLU A 45 4.35 -13.41 -5.69
C GLU A 45 3.56 -12.76 -4.55
N LYS A 46 4.13 -12.79 -3.33
CA LYS A 46 3.51 -12.16 -2.15
C LYS A 46 3.31 -10.66 -2.31
N VAL A 47 4.34 -9.94 -2.77
CA VAL A 47 4.25 -8.48 -2.98
C VAL A 47 3.31 -8.12 -4.13
N SER A 48 3.32 -8.92 -5.21
CA SER A 48 2.40 -8.77 -6.34
C SER A 48 0.94 -8.93 -5.90
N LEU A 49 0.64 -9.97 -5.10
CA LEU A 49 -0.71 -10.23 -4.61
C LEU A 49 -1.24 -9.11 -3.70
N LEU A 50 -0.37 -8.47 -2.93
CA LEU A 50 -0.70 -7.29 -2.09
C LEU A 50 -0.75 -5.98 -2.88
N GLY A 51 -0.41 -5.98 -4.18
CA GLY A 51 -0.36 -4.76 -4.99
C GLY A 51 0.77 -3.80 -4.59
N VAL A 52 1.88 -4.34 -4.08
CA VAL A 52 3.06 -3.56 -3.72
C VAL A 52 3.95 -3.39 -4.95
N GLU A 53 4.22 -2.14 -5.31
CA GLU A 53 5.11 -1.79 -6.42
C GLU A 53 6.54 -2.33 -6.21
N PRO A 54 7.26 -2.72 -7.28
CA PRO A 54 8.59 -3.33 -7.16
C PRO A 54 9.62 -2.48 -6.42
N SER A 55 9.61 -1.15 -6.60
CA SER A 55 10.52 -0.25 -5.87
C SER A 55 10.27 -0.33 -4.37
N LEU A 56 9.01 -0.21 -3.94
CA LEU A 56 8.61 -0.32 -2.54
C LEU A 56 8.87 -1.71 -1.96
N ALA A 57 8.72 -2.75 -2.78
CA ALA A 57 9.03 -4.12 -2.39
C ALA A 57 10.53 -4.30 -2.07
N ILE A 58 11.42 -3.62 -2.78
CA ILE A 58 12.86 -3.63 -2.50
C ILE A 58 13.12 -3.00 -1.12
N ASP A 59 12.49 -1.87 -0.81
CA ASP A 59 12.65 -1.18 0.47
C ASP A 59 12.18 -2.02 1.66
N VAL A 60 11.11 -2.80 1.47
CA VAL A 60 10.68 -3.81 2.44
C VAL A 60 11.73 -4.93 2.55
N ALA A 61 12.27 -5.40 1.42
CA ALA A 61 13.24 -6.48 1.38
C ALA A 61 14.57 -6.15 2.09
N VAL A 62 15.04 -4.92 1.98
CA VAL A 62 16.26 -4.44 2.65
C VAL A 62 16.01 -3.92 4.06
N GLY A 63 14.75 -3.87 4.50
CA GLY A 63 14.36 -3.44 5.85
C GLY A 63 14.34 -1.93 6.06
N SER A 64 14.36 -1.13 4.99
CA SER A 64 14.21 0.34 5.06
C SER A 64 12.81 0.75 5.50
N ILE A 65 11.80 -0.10 5.27
CA ILE A 65 10.41 0.16 5.67
C ILE A 65 9.91 -0.96 6.57
N GLN A 66 9.31 -0.58 7.69
CA GLN A 66 8.61 -1.51 8.57
C GLN A 66 7.21 -1.79 8.04
N THR A 67 6.91 -3.07 7.77
CA THR A 67 5.56 -3.49 7.41
C THR A 67 4.72 -3.76 8.66
N ILE A 68 3.42 -3.48 8.59
CA ILE A 68 2.46 -3.67 9.68
C ILE A 68 1.17 -4.33 9.16
N GLY A 69 0.38 -4.92 10.07
CA GLY A 69 -0.89 -5.57 9.71
C GLY A 69 -0.70 -6.71 8.70
N ALA A 70 -1.54 -6.78 7.66
CA ALA A 70 -1.49 -7.83 6.64
C ALA A 70 -0.13 -7.92 5.89
N THR A 71 0.61 -6.82 5.81
CA THR A 71 1.91 -6.77 5.15
C THR A 71 3.07 -7.29 6.01
N SER A 72 2.84 -7.55 7.31
CA SER A 72 3.86 -8.07 8.23
C SER A 72 4.44 -9.43 7.78
N ASN A 73 3.62 -10.27 7.14
CA ASN A 73 4.05 -11.58 6.63
C ASN A 73 5.19 -11.47 5.59
N LEU A 74 5.32 -10.35 4.88
CA LEU A 74 6.42 -10.11 3.93
C LEU A 74 7.78 -10.18 4.62
N GLN A 75 7.92 -9.58 5.81
CA GLN A 75 9.16 -9.60 6.57
C GLN A 75 9.43 -10.97 7.20
N ASP A 76 8.38 -11.69 7.61
CA ASP A 76 8.51 -13.03 8.16
C ASP A 76 9.03 -14.02 7.11
N HIS A 77 8.60 -13.90 5.86
CA HIS A 77 9.10 -14.71 4.76
C HIS A 77 10.61 -14.50 4.53
N LEU A 78 11.07 -13.25 4.61
CA LEU A 78 12.49 -12.93 4.45
C LEU A 78 13.35 -13.49 5.59
N LYS A 79 12.79 -13.57 6.81
CA LYS A 79 13.49 -14.11 8.00
C LYS A 79 13.50 -15.64 8.06
N ASN A 80 12.37 -16.27 7.73
CA ASN A 80 12.13 -17.69 8.00
C ASN A 80 12.34 -18.60 6.79
N GLY A 81 12.73 -18.04 5.63
CA GLY A 81 13.00 -18.78 4.41
C GLY A 81 11.77 -19.03 3.54
N LYS A 82 12.02 -19.57 2.35
CA LYS A 82 10.98 -19.86 1.35
C LYS A 82 10.16 -21.06 1.81
N ARG A 83 8.85 -20.87 1.94
CA ARG A 83 7.87 -21.94 2.15
C ARG A 83 6.63 -21.66 1.30
N LYS A 84 5.94 -22.71 0.88
CA LYS A 84 4.66 -22.61 0.19
C LYS A 84 3.56 -22.27 1.20
N GLU A 85 2.79 -21.24 0.88
CA GLU A 85 1.69 -20.76 1.71
C GLU A 85 0.45 -20.57 0.84
N ALA A 86 -0.71 -20.98 1.34
CA ALA A 86 -1.98 -20.58 0.75
C ALA A 86 -2.46 -19.30 1.45
N TRP A 87 -2.79 -18.29 0.66
CA TRP A 87 -3.20 -16.97 1.12
C TRP A 87 -4.66 -16.72 0.72
N LEU A 88 -5.47 -16.36 1.71
CA LEU A 88 -6.79 -15.78 1.48
C LEU A 88 -6.73 -14.29 1.84
N LEU A 89 -6.74 -13.44 0.81
CA LEU A 89 -6.66 -11.99 0.93
C LEU A 89 -8.04 -11.39 0.70
N HIS A 90 -8.58 -10.70 1.71
CA HIS A 90 -9.81 -9.94 1.61
C HIS A 90 -9.49 -8.44 1.67
N GLN A 91 -9.76 -7.72 0.60
CA GLN A 91 -9.43 -6.31 0.43
C GLN A 91 -10.70 -5.48 0.44
N ILE A 92 -10.81 -4.54 1.37
CA ILE A 92 -11.94 -3.62 1.48
C ILE A 92 -11.44 -2.22 1.17
N ARG A 93 -12.15 -1.49 0.33
CA ARG A 93 -11.89 -0.07 0.03
C ARG A 93 -13.20 0.68 0.23
N THR A 94 -13.15 1.79 0.96
CA THR A 94 -14.37 2.47 1.42
C THR A 94 -14.51 3.86 0.83
N VAL A 95 -13.46 4.67 0.97
CA VAL A 95 -13.50 6.10 0.64
C VAL A 95 -12.27 6.45 -0.18
N GLN A 96 -12.45 7.34 -1.16
CA GLN A 96 -11.35 8.02 -1.83
C GLN A 96 -11.46 9.51 -1.61
N GLU A 97 -10.41 10.11 -1.07
CA GLU A 97 -10.27 11.57 -0.96
C GLU A 97 -9.21 12.05 -1.94
N SER A 98 -9.47 13.15 -2.64
CA SER A 98 -8.51 13.73 -3.58
C SER A 98 -8.65 15.24 -3.70
N LEU A 99 -7.56 15.92 -4.05
CA LEU A 99 -7.56 17.35 -4.32
C LEU A 99 -8.35 17.64 -5.59
N ASN A 100 -9.22 18.64 -5.53
CA ASN A 100 -10.05 19.04 -6.65
C ASN A 100 -9.36 20.08 -7.56
N PHE A 101 -8.57 19.62 -8.52
CA PHE A 101 -7.90 20.51 -9.48
C PHE A 101 -8.82 21.19 -10.50
N SER A 102 -10.11 20.86 -10.50
CA SER A 102 -11.10 21.48 -11.40
C SER A 102 -11.50 22.88 -10.93
N MET A 103 -11.15 23.23 -9.68
CA MET A 103 -11.38 24.54 -9.09
C MET A 103 -10.25 25.51 -9.45
N ASP A 104 -10.52 26.82 -9.31
CA ASP A 104 -9.52 27.85 -9.51
C ASP A 104 -8.27 27.55 -8.67
N MET A 105 -7.13 27.36 -9.34
CA MET A 105 -5.85 27.03 -8.72
C MET A 105 -5.38 28.11 -7.72
N THR A 106 -5.94 29.33 -7.80
CA THR A 106 -5.71 30.39 -6.81
C THR A 106 -6.26 30.08 -5.42
N LEU A 107 -7.14 29.09 -5.28
CA LEU A 107 -7.65 28.59 -3.98
C LEU A 107 -6.62 27.74 -3.24
N TYR A 108 -5.64 27.18 -3.95
CA TYR A 108 -4.54 26.44 -3.37
C TYR A 108 -3.38 27.42 -3.16
N GLN A 109 -3.44 28.22 -2.09
CA GLN A 109 -2.30 29.07 -1.72
C GLN A 109 -1.10 28.18 -1.37
N VAL A 110 -0.18 28.04 -2.33
CA VAL A 110 1.02 27.21 -2.22
C VAL A 110 2.12 28.01 -1.56
N SER A 111 2.65 27.50 -0.46
CA SER A 111 3.81 28.07 0.21
C SER A 111 5.09 27.82 -0.60
N THR A 112 5.61 28.86 -1.24
CA THR A 112 6.90 28.81 -1.97
C THR A 112 8.08 28.57 -1.03
N GLN A 113 7.96 28.96 0.24
CA GLN A 113 8.98 28.71 1.26
C GLN A 113 9.13 27.21 1.58
N VAL A 114 8.00 26.48 1.68
CA VAL A 114 8.03 25.03 1.89
C VAL A 114 8.69 24.35 0.69
N LEU A 115 8.33 24.75 -0.54
CA LEU A 115 8.94 24.21 -1.76
C LEU A 115 10.46 24.39 -1.84
N GLN A 116 10.99 25.48 -1.31
CA GLN A 116 12.43 25.76 -1.33
C GLN A 116 13.22 25.03 -0.24
N THR A 117 12.56 24.59 0.83
CA THR A 117 13.22 24.02 2.02
C THR A 117 12.95 22.54 2.21
N THR A 118 11.97 22.00 1.48
CA THR A 118 11.57 20.60 1.57
C THR A 118 12.56 19.67 0.86
N ARG A 119 12.71 18.46 1.42
CA ARG A 119 13.36 17.33 0.73
C ARG A 119 12.35 16.44 -0.01
N ALA A 120 11.06 16.74 0.12
CA ALA A 120 10.02 15.95 -0.52
C ALA A 120 10.17 15.99 -2.04
N THR A 121 10.03 14.83 -2.66
CA THR A 121 10.08 14.66 -4.11
C THR A 121 8.68 14.54 -4.72
N HIS A 122 7.67 14.22 -3.92
CA HIS A 122 6.29 14.01 -4.35
C HIS A 122 5.27 14.74 -3.47
N LEU A 123 4.17 15.17 -4.09
CA LEU A 123 2.98 15.67 -3.41
C LEU A 123 1.90 14.58 -3.43
N VAL A 124 1.34 14.25 -2.27
CA VAL A 124 0.19 13.36 -2.18
C VAL A 124 -1.06 14.17 -2.45
N VAL A 125 -1.74 13.83 -3.54
CA VAL A 125 -2.94 14.55 -4.02
C VAL A 125 -4.22 13.75 -3.84
N GLY A 126 -4.12 12.50 -3.42
CA GLY A 126 -5.27 11.66 -3.13
C GLY A 126 -4.88 10.42 -2.35
N ILE A 127 -5.83 9.90 -1.57
CA ILE A 127 -5.69 8.75 -0.70
C ILE A 127 -6.95 7.89 -0.85
N GLN A 128 -6.73 6.60 -1.01
CA GLN A 128 -7.79 5.60 -0.97
C GLN A 128 -7.74 4.88 0.39
N TYR A 129 -8.82 4.97 1.14
CA TYR A 129 -8.95 4.35 2.46
C TYR A 129 -9.56 2.95 2.34
N GLY A 130 -9.15 2.09 3.28
CA GLY A 130 -9.59 0.71 3.32
C GLY A 130 -8.86 -0.11 4.36
N ALA A 131 -9.08 -1.42 4.29
CA ALA A 131 -8.40 -2.41 5.12
C ALA A 131 -8.14 -3.67 4.31
N ASP A 132 -7.00 -4.30 4.56
CA ASP A 132 -6.64 -5.60 3.99
C ASP A 132 -6.56 -6.63 5.13
N ILE A 133 -7.23 -7.75 4.95
CA ILE A 133 -7.23 -8.88 5.87
C ILE A 133 -6.56 -10.05 5.15
N LEU A 134 -5.52 -10.61 5.75
CA LEU A 134 -4.77 -11.73 5.18
C LEU A 134 -4.83 -12.94 6.12
N PHE A 135 -5.35 -14.06 5.61
CA PHE A 135 -5.21 -15.36 6.24
C PHE A 135 -4.11 -16.14 5.53
N THR A 136 -3.20 -16.72 6.31
CA THR A 136 -2.09 -17.52 5.82
C THR A 136 -2.21 -18.95 6.32
N PHE A 137 -2.24 -19.91 5.40
CA PHE A 137 -2.26 -21.34 5.69
C PHE A 137 -0.95 -21.96 5.20
N PHE A 138 -0.31 -22.78 6.02
CA PHE A 138 0.89 -23.51 5.65
C PHE A 138 0.95 -24.84 6.38
N THR A 139 1.52 -25.85 5.72
CA THR A 139 1.85 -27.16 6.29
C THR A 139 3.14 -27.66 5.65
N GLN A 140 3.87 -28.52 6.35
CA GLN A 140 5.08 -29.14 5.81
C GLN A 140 4.81 -29.96 4.55
N GLU A 141 3.57 -30.47 4.39
CA GLU A 141 3.17 -31.24 3.20
C GLU A 141 3.15 -30.40 1.92
N PHE A 142 2.97 -29.07 2.02
CA PHE A 142 2.90 -28.20 0.83
C PHE A 142 4.21 -28.16 0.06
N GLU A 143 5.35 -28.29 0.73
CA GLU A 143 6.68 -28.13 0.12
C GLU A 143 6.88 -29.05 -1.09
N ASN A 144 6.41 -30.30 -1.01
CA ASN A 144 6.58 -31.30 -2.07
C ASN A 144 5.42 -31.34 -3.07
N ARG A 145 4.37 -30.55 -2.86
CA ARG A 145 3.17 -30.54 -3.70
C ARG A 145 3.21 -29.43 -4.74
N ARG A 146 2.54 -29.61 -5.87
CA ARG A 146 2.37 -28.53 -6.85
C ARG A 146 1.36 -27.51 -6.32
N LYS A 147 1.51 -26.25 -6.73
CA LYS A 147 0.63 -25.17 -6.28
C LYS A 147 -0.82 -25.44 -6.67
N GLU A 148 -1.04 -25.99 -7.86
CA GLU A 148 -2.35 -26.33 -8.39
C GLU A 148 -3.04 -27.41 -7.56
N ASP A 149 -2.28 -28.41 -7.09
CA ASP A 149 -2.82 -29.47 -6.24
C ASP A 149 -3.22 -28.92 -4.87
N ILE A 150 -2.42 -28.01 -4.29
CA ILE A 150 -2.74 -27.37 -3.02
C ILE A 150 -3.98 -26.47 -3.17
N LYS A 151 -4.04 -25.70 -4.27
CA LYS A 151 -5.16 -24.80 -4.56
C LYS A 151 -6.46 -25.59 -4.71
N SER A 152 -6.44 -26.68 -5.46
CA SER A 152 -7.62 -27.54 -5.68
C SER A 152 -8.14 -28.24 -4.42
N ASP A 153 -7.30 -28.49 -3.41
CA ASP A 153 -7.74 -29.13 -2.15
C ASP A 153 -8.37 -28.12 -1.17
N LEU A 154 -8.06 -26.84 -1.33
CA LEU A 154 -8.44 -25.78 -0.41
C LEU A 154 -9.57 -24.87 -0.94
N GLU A 155 -9.84 -24.91 -2.25
CA GLU A 155 -11.02 -24.32 -2.90
C GLU A 155 -12.26 -25.20 -2.74
#